data_AF-A0A512U7B1-F1
#
_entry.id   AF-A0A512U7B1-F1
#
_cell.length_a   1.000
_cell.length_b   1.000
_cell.length_c   1.000
_cell.angle_alpha   90.00
_cell.angle_beta   90.00
_cell.angle_gamma   90.00
#
_symmetry.space_group_name_H-M   'P 1'
#
loop_
_entity.id
_entity.type
_entity.pdbx_description
1 polymer ?
#
loop_
_entity_poly.entity_id
_entity_poly.type
_entity_poly.pdbx_seq_one_letter_code
_entity_poly.pdbx_strand_id
1 'polypeptide(L)'
;MDVMEIKKISRSALKKIFYDTHKSEIIRPKVRPLEEQLDRESNKLWGATIRALSERNHALATEEKAKVENNQRQIAKTRLESGVEFFPRLFKKVQTSKSAGSAEGLEYVFFKDFDLRNDPEVLKEELFEIMPFLPGQTYRSDFETPASEKAS
;
A
#
# COMPACT_ATOMS: atom_id res chain seq x y z
N MET A 1 8.32 4.84 23.71
CA MET A 1 7.24 3.89 24.06
C MET A 1 6.66 4.35 25.36
N ASP A 2 5.33 4.32 25.49
CA ASP A 2 4.59 4.99 26.56
C ASP A 2 3.30 4.23 26.95
N VAL A 3 2.67 4.65 28.05
CA VAL A 3 1.42 4.12 28.60
C VAL A 3 0.31 5.15 28.43
N MET A 4 -0.76 4.75 27.75
CA MET A 4 -1.97 5.55 27.59
C MET A 4 -2.99 5.22 28.68
N GLU A 5 -3.60 6.25 29.25
CA GLU A 5 -4.64 6.13 30.27
C GLU A 5 -5.99 6.63 29.75
N ILE A 6 -7.07 6.01 30.22
CA ILE A 6 -8.44 6.47 29.99
C ILE A 6 -9.13 6.74 31.32
N LYS A 7 -9.93 7.80 31.36
CA LYS A 7 -10.80 8.13 32.50
C LYS A 7 -12.21 8.35 32.01
N LYS A 8 -13.15 7.67 32.67
CA LYS A 8 -14.58 7.97 32.50
C LYS A 8 -14.83 9.43 32.92
N ILE A 9 -15.61 10.17 32.13
CA ILE A 9 -15.99 11.55 32.47
C ILE A 9 -16.99 11.52 33.63
N SER A 10 -16.45 11.45 34.85
CA SER A 10 -17.17 11.47 36.12
C SER A 10 -16.25 12.01 37.20
N ARG A 11 -16.81 12.76 38.16
CA ARG A 11 -16.05 13.42 39.23
C ARG A 11 -15.19 12.46 40.06
N SER A 12 -15.68 11.24 40.31
CA SER A 12 -15.01 10.25 41.16
C SER A 12 -14.22 9.19 40.40
N ALA A 13 -14.25 9.20 39.06
CA ALA A 13 -13.57 8.16 38.29
C ALA A 13 -12.04 8.36 38.34
N LEU A 14 -11.33 7.30 38.70
CA LEU A 14 -9.88 7.23 38.61
C LEU A 14 -9.46 6.91 37.18
N LYS A 15 -8.26 7.37 36.80
CA LYS A 15 -7.64 6.98 35.55
C LYS A 15 -7.28 5.50 35.60
N LYS A 16 -7.41 4.81 34.47
CA LYS A 16 -7.01 3.42 34.29
C LYS A 16 -6.12 3.32 33.07
N ILE A 17 -5.18 2.38 33.07
CA ILE A 17 -4.40 2.05 31.88
C ILE A 17 -5.36 1.60 30.79
N PHE A 18 -5.28 2.26 29.64
CA PHE A 18 -6.00 1.91 28.43
C PHE A 18 -5.15 1.03 27.54
N TYR A 19 -3.90 1.41 27.33
CA TYR A 19 -2.98 0.69 26.46
C TYR A 19 -1.53 0.92 26.89
N ASP A 20 -0.76 -0.15 26.96
CA ASP A 20 0.63 -0.16 27.40
C ASP A 20 1.50 -0.68 26.25
N THR A 21 2.24 0.21 25.59
CA THR A 21 3.08 -0.15 24.44
C THR A 21 4.28 -1.03 24.80
N HIS A 22 4.65 -1.13 26.09
CA HIS A 22 5.74 -2.00 26.54
C HIS A 22 5.30 -3.46 26.67
N LYS A 23 4.00 -3.69 26.82
CA LYS A 23 3.41 -5.03 27.00
C LYS A 23 2.72 -5.55 25.75
N SER A 24 2.55 -4.71 24.73
CA SER A 24 1.93 -5.13 23.48
C SER A 24 2.92 -5.84 22.57
N GLU A 25 2.43 -6.85 21.87
CA GLU A 25 3.20 -7.56 20.85
C GLU A 25 3.08 -6.85 19.49
N ILE A 26 4.20 -6.68 18.80
CA ILE A 26 4.23 -6.13 17.44
C ILE A 26 4.24 -7.28 16.44
N ILE A 27 3.13 -7.46 15.73
CA ILE A 27 3.04 -8.42 14.63
C ILE A 27 3.49 -7.74 13.34
N ARG A 28 4.65 -8.18 12.81
CA ARG A 28 5.21 -7.63 11.58
C ARG A 28 4.52 -8.25 10.35
N PRO A 29 4.19 -7.47 9.31
CA PRO A 29 3.66 -8.02 8.07
C PRO A 29 4.72 -8.88 7.38
N LYS A 30 4.26 -9.94 6.70
CA LYS A 30 5.09 -10.75 5.81
C LYS A 30 4.97 -10.25 4.38
N VAL A 31 6.03 -10.42 3.60
CA VAL A 31 6.09 -10.01 2.19
C VAL A 31 6.69 -11.13 1.36
N ARG A 32 6.37 -11.17 0.06
CA ARG A 32 6.95 -12.14 -0.88
C ARG A 32 8.46 -11.94 -1.06
N PRO A 33 9.21 -12.97 -1.51
CA PRO A 33 10.62 -12.84 -1.90
C PRO A 33 10.85 -11.72 -2.92
N LEU A 34 12.05 -11.12 -2.92
CA LEU A 34 12.37 -9.99 -3.81
C LEU A 34 12.37 -10.39 -5.29
N GLU A 35 12.68 -11.64 -5.56
CA GLU A 35 12.74 -12.24 -6.90
C GLU A 35 11.34 -12.33 -7.53
N GLU A 36 10.30 -12.43 -6.69
CA GLU A 36 8.90 -12.53 -7.10
C GLU A 36 8.18 -11.16 -7.12
N GLN A 37 8.86 -10.08 -6.72
CA GLN A 37 8.31 -8.73 -6.73
C GLN A 37 8.55 -8.03 -8.06
N LEU A 38 7.63 -7.15 -8.45
CA LEU A 38 7.81 -6.23 -9.57
C LEU A 38 8.91 -5.21 -9.26
N ASP A 39 9.53 -4.69 -10.31
CA ASP A 39 10.61 -3.70 -10.19
C ASP A 39 10.16 -2.40 -9.51
N ARG A 40 8.84 -2.15 -9.47
CA ARG A 40 8.23 -0.96 -8.85
C ARG A 40 7.59 -1.25 -7.49
N GLU A 41 7.71 -2.46 -6.96
CA GLU A 41 7.31 -2.75 -5.57
C GLU A 41 8.35 -2.22 -4.60
N SER A 42 7.88 -1.65 -3.48
CA SER A 42 8.71 -0.82 -2.59
C SER A 42 10.01 -1.49 -2.13
N ASN A 43 9.95 -2.76 -1.70
CA ASN A 43 11.14 -3.44 -1.18
C ASN A 43 12.16 -3.71 -2.28
N LYS A 44 11.73 -4.05 -3.50
CA LYS A 44 12.63 -4.26 -4.64
C LYS A 44 13.17 -2.94 -5.18
N LEU A 45 12.29 -1.96 -5.39
CA LEU A 45 12.63 -0.63 -5.92
C LEU A 45 13.65 0.10 -5.04
N TRP A 46 13.46 0.07 -3.71
CA TRP A 46 14.33 0.76 -2.75
C TRP A 46 15.38 -0.14 -2.10
N GLY A 47 15.45 -1.42 -2.50
CA GLY A 47 16.28 -2.41 -1.82
C GLY A 47 17.76 -2.04 -1.76
N ALA A 48 18.32 -1.49 -2.85
CA ALA A 48 19.70 -1.05 -2.91
C ALA A 48 19.98 0.13 -1.96
N THR A 49 19.09 1.14 -1.96
CA THR A 49 19.18 2.30 -1.06
C THR A 49 19.10 1.87 0.40
N ILE A 50 18.15 1.01 0.75
CA ILE A 50 17.95 0.53 2.13
C ILE A 50 19.15 -0.32 2.59
N ARG A 51 19.70 -1.17 1.70
CA ARG A 51 20.92 -1.93 2.00
C ARG A 51 22.10 -1.02 2.31
N ALA A 52 22.35 -0.01 1.47
CA ALA A 52 23.41 0.96 1.72
C ALA A 52 23.19 1.74 3.04
N LEU A 53 21.96 2.11 3.36
CA LEU A 53 21.62 2.73 4.66
C LEU A 53 21.87 1.78 5.83
N SER A 54 21.57 0.48 5.69
CA SER A 54 21.82 -0.52 6.74
C SER A 54 23.32 -0.68 7.04
N GLU A 55 24.17 -0.48 6.02
CA GLU A 55 25.64 -0.48 6.12
C GLU A 55 26.21 0.90 6.50
N ARG A 56 25.35 1.91 6.76
CA ARG A 56 25.73 3.32 7.01
C ARG A 56 26.54 3.95 5.87
N ASN A 57 26.45 3.41 4.66
CA ASN A 57 27.08 3.98 3.48
C ASN A 57 26.18 5.05 2.85
N HIS A 58 26.23 6.25 3.40
CA HIS A 58 25.40 7.37 2.95
C HIS A 58 25.68 7.80 1.50
N ALA A 59 26.94 7.73 1.05
CA ALA A 59 27.30 8.10 -0.32
C ALA A 59 26.61 7.19 -1.34
N LEU A 60 26.71 5.86 -1.14
CA LEU A 60 26.04 4.89 -1.98
C LEU A 60 24.51 5.01 -1.88
N ALA A 61 23.97 5.22 -0.67
CA ALA A 61 22.53 5.40 -0.49
C ALA A 61 21.99 6.60 -1.30
N THR A 62 22.71 7.73 -1.30
CA THR A 62 22.36 8.92 -2.10
C THR A 62 22.43 8.63 -3.59
N GLU A 63 23.44 7.91 -4.05
CA GLU A 63 23.58 7.52 -5.46
C GLU A 63 22.41 6.63 -5.91
N GLU A 64 22.11 5.58 -5.16
CA GLU A 64 21.01 4.65 -5.48
C GLU A 64 19.64 5.35 -5.43
N LYS A 65 19.43 6.24 -4.45
CA LYS A 65 18.23 7.08 -4.38
C LYS A 65 18.09 7.95 -5.62
N ALA A 66 19.17 8.59 -6.06
CA ALA A 66 19.17 9.45 -7.23
C ALA A 66 18.84 8.67 -8.52
N LYS A 67 19.29 7.41 -8.65
CA LYS A 67 18.92 6.54 -9.77
C LYS A 67 17.40 6.33 -9.86
N VAL A 68 16.76 5.99 -8.73
CA VAL A 68 15.29 5.81 -8.67
C VAL A 68 14.56 7.11 -9.01
N GLU A 69 14.95 8.22 -8.40
CA GLU A 69 14.28 9.51 -8.62
C GLU A 69 14.45 10.06 -10.04
N ASN A 70 15.64 9.90 -10.63
CA ASN A 70 15.88 10.33 -12.00
C ASN A 70 15.08 9.48 -13.00
N ASN A 71 15.01 8.15 -12.79
CA ASN A 71 14.17 7.29 -13.62
C ASN A 71 12.70 7.71 -13.56
N GLN A 72 12.17 7.97 -12.37
CA GLN A 72 10.80 8.47 -12.20
C GLN A 72 10.57 9.81 -12.89
N ARG A 73 11.56 10.72 -12.87
CA ARG A 73 11.52 11.99 -13.58
C ARG A 73 11.47 11.81 -15.09
N GLN A 74 12.27 10.88 -15.65
CA GLN A 74 12.23 10.57 -17.08
C GLN A 74 10.87 9.97 -17.48
N ILE A 75 10.35 9.01 -16.70
CA ILE A 75 9.03 8.41 -16.97
C ILE A 75 7.92 9.49 -16.96
N ALA A 76 7.96 10.43 -16.02
CA ALA A 76 7.00 11.53 -15.98
C ALA A 76 7.12 12.47 -17.19
N LYS A 77 8.35 12.77 -17.62
CA LYS A 77 8.62 13.57 -18.82
C LYS A 77 8.10 12.88 -20.08
N THR A 78 8.40 11.59 -20.27
CA THR A 78 7.91 10.81 -21.41
C THR A 78 6.38 10.80 -21.48
N ARG A 79 5.70 10.64 -20.33
CA ARG A 79 4.23 10.71 -20.26
C ARG A 79 3.68 12.06 -20.70
N LEU A 80 4.30 13.15 -20.25
CA LEU A 80 3.91 14.50 -20.64
C LEU A 80 4.10 14.71 -22.16
N GLU A 81 5.24 14.27 -22.70
CA GLU A 81 5.55 14.37 -24.13
C GLU A 81 4.63 13.52 -25.00
N SER A 82 4.23 12.34 -24.51
CA SER A 82 3.28 11.45 -25.20
C SER A 82 1.82 11.82 -24.98
N GLY A 83 1.52 12.84 -24.15
CA GLY A 83 0.15 13.22 -23.78
C GLY A 83 -0.60 12.13 -23.00
N VAL A 84 0.10 11.19 -22.37
CA VAL A 84 -0.51 10.07 -21.62
C VAL A 84 -0.58 10.42 -20.14
N GLU A 85 -1.79 10.48 -19.60
CA GLU A 85 -2.02 10.70 -18.17
C GLU A 85 -1.66 9.45 -17.35
N PHE A 86 -1.22 9.65 -16.11
CA PHE A 86 -0.96 8.54 -15.19
C PHE A 86 -2.26 8.09 -14.52
N PHE A 87 -2.58 6.80 -14.64
CA PHE A 87 -3.68 6.17 -13.95
C PHE A 87 -3.20 5.08 -12.97
N PRO A 88 -3.69 5.05 -11.73
CA PRO A 88 -3.33 3.98 -10.78
C PRO A 88 -3.84 2.61 -11.25
N ARG A 89 -3.09 1.54 -10.94
CA ARG A 89 -3.43 0.17 -11.34
C ARG A 89 -4.42 -0.55 -10.42
N LEU A 90 -4.46 -0.17 -9.15
CA LEU A 90 -5.21 -0.85 -8.08
C LEU A 90 -6.31 0.01 -7.44
N PHE A 91 -6.37 1.30 -7.77
CA PHE A 91 -7.28 2.25 -7.13
C PHE A 91 -7.98 3.14 -8.16
N LYS A 92 -9.29 3.28 -8.04
CA LYS A 92 -10.12 4.18 -8.85
C LYS A 92 -10.43 5.46 -8.06
N LYS A 93 -10.49 6.60 -8.75
CA LYS A 93 -10.87 7.87 -8.13
C LYS A 93 -12.34 7.80 -7.70
N VAL A 94 -12.65 8.32 -6.51
CA VAL A 94 -14.02 8.37 -5.99
C VAL A 94 -14.85 9.31 -6.85
N GLN A 95 -15.97 8.81 -7.39
CA GLN A 95 -16.93 9.62 -8.14
C GLN A 95 -17.99 10.17 -7.19
N THR A 96 -17.93 11.48 -6.93
CA THR A 96 -18.77 12.20 -5.95
C THR A 96 -20.27 11.99 -6.11
N SER A 97 -20.77 11.62 -7.29
CA SER A 97 -22.19 11.37 -7.56
C SER A 97 -22.65 9.91 -7.33
N LYS A 98 -21.73 8.95 -7.22
CA LYS A 98 -22.02 7.51 -7.05
C LYS A 98 -21.58 6.94 -5.71
N SER A 99 -20.73 7.66 -4.98
CA SER A 99 -20.23 7.25 -3.66
C SER A 99 -21.12 7.80 -2.54
N ALA A 100 -22.37 7.37 -2.48
CA ALA A 100 -23.20 7.57 -1.30
C ALA A 100 -22.88 6.44 -0.29
N GLY A 101 -22.10 6.74 0.77
CA GLY A 101 -21.73 5.77 1.81
C GLY A 101 -20.26 5.84 2.27
N SER A 102 -19.71 4.70 2.73
CA SER A 102 -18.43 4.49 3.44
C SER A 102 -17.13 5.01 2.79
N ALA A 103 -17.20 5.65 1.63
CA ALA A 103 -16.07 6.28 0.94
C ALA A 103 -15.99 7.81 1.18
N GLU A 104 -16.84 8.35 2.06
CA GLU A 104 -16.81 9.75 2.45
C GLU A 104 -15.41 10.16 2.96
N GLY A 105 -14.84 11.20 2.36
CA GLY A 105 -13.50 11.70 2.70
C GLY A 105 -12.32 11.00 2.00
N LEU A 106 -12.56 9.99 1.16
CA LEU A 106 -11.51 9.32 0.38
C LEU A 106 -11.42 9.88 -1.05
N GLU A 107 -10.20 10.08 -1.55
CA GLU A 107 -9.98 10.47 -2.95
C GLU A 107 -9.95 9.25 -3.88
N TYR A 108 -9.44 8.12 -3.39
CA TYR A 108 -9.28 6.87 -4.13
C TYR A 108 -9.80 5.69 -3.31
N VAL A 109 -10.41 4.72 -3.99
CA VAL A 109 -10.86 3.45 -3.41
C VAL A 109 -10.31 2.30 -4.24
N PHE A 110 -10.18 1.12 -3.62
CA PHE A 110 -9.79 -0.08 -4.34
C PHE A 110 -10.75 -0.33 -5.51
N PHE A 111 -10.22 -0.77 -6.66
CA PHE A 111 -11.01 -0.77 -7.88
C PHE A 111 -12.09 -1.86 -7.93
N LYS A 112 -11.78 -3.03 -7.34
CA LYS A 112 -12.69 -4.17 -7.25
C LYS A 112 -13.74 -3.92 -6.19
N ASP A 113 -15.00 -4.14 -6.56
CA ASP A 113 -16.10 -4.08 -5.61
C ASP A 113 -16.35 -5.49 -5.07
N PHE A 114 -16.14 -5.68 -3.77
CA PHE A 114 -16.34 -6.97 -3.09
C PHE A 114 -17.76 -7.06 -2.52
N ASP A 115 -18.45 -8.18 -2.75
CA ASP A 115 -19.70 -8.47 -2.04
C ASP A 115 -19.38 -9.05 -0.65
N LEU A 116 -19.41 -8.18 0.37
CA LEU A 116 -19.05 -8.55 1.74
C LEU A 116 -20.01 -9.56 2.39
N ARG A 117 -21.08 -9.99 1.70
CA ARG A 117 -21.95 -11.10 2.11
C ARG A 117 -21.39 -12.46 1.71
N ASN A 118 -20.43 -12.51 0.79
CA ASN A 118 -19.78 -13.73 0.36
C ASN A 118 -18.94 -14.35 1.47
N ASP A 119 -18.65 -15.65 1.32
CA ASP A 119 -17.79 -16.38 2.22
C ASP A 119 -16.36 -15.76 2.26
N PRO A 120 -15.71 -15.68 3.43
CA PRO A 120 -14.35 -15.13 3.54
C PRO A 120 -13.32 -15.80 2.63
N GLU A 121 -13.47 -17.09 2.33
CA GLU A 121 -12.56 -17.81 1.42
C GLU A 121 -12.72 -17.33 -0.02
N VAL A 122 -13.96 -17.06 -0.45
CA VAL A 122 -14.25 -16.49 -1.79
C VAL A 122 -13.67 -15.09 -1.90
N LEU A 123 -13.87 -14.24 -0.90
CA LEU A 123 -13.31 -12.87 -0.87
C LEU A 123 -11.77 -12.88 -0.92
N LYS A 124 -11.15 -13.85 -0.26
CA LYS A 124 -9.69 -14.04 -0.28
C LYS A 124 -9.20 -14.48 -1.66
N GLU A 125 -9.90 -15.41 -2.31
CA GLU A 125 -9.57 -15.84 -3.68
C GLU A 125 -9.70 -14.67 -4.66
N GLU A 126 -10.80 -13.93 -4.63
CA GLU A 126 -11.00 -12.73 -5.45
C GLU A 126 -9.88 -11.69 -5.24
N LEU A 127 -9.45 -11.48 -3.98
CA LEU A 127 -8.36 -10.57 -3.67
C LEU A 127 -7.01 -11.07 -4.23
N PHE A 128 -6.75 -12.38 -4.15
CA PHE A 128 -5.51 -13.00 -4.62
C PHE A 128 -5.42 -13.08 -6.14
N GLU A 129 -6.54 -13.10 -6.86
CA GLU A 129 -6.57 -12.98 -8.32
C GLU A 129 -6.13 -11.59 -8.82
N ILE A 130 -6.35 -10.56 -8.02
CA ILE A 130 -6.05 -9.17 -8.39
C ILE A 130 -4.56 -8.88 -8.26
N MET A 131 -3.94 -9.35 -7.18
CA MET A 131 -2.52 -9.17 -6.95
C MET A 131 -1.94 -10.30 -6.11
N PRO A 132 -0.68 -10.68 -6.34
CA PRO A 132 -0.02 -11.66 -5.51
C PRO A 132 0.24 -11.07 -4.11
N PHE A 133 0.08 -11.90 -3.09
CA PHE A 133 0.36 -11.64 -1.66
C PHE A 133 1.25 -12.73 -1.05
N LEU A 134 1.07 -13.98 -1.47
CA LEU A 134 1.78 -15.16 -0.97
C LEU A 134 2.89 -15.60 -1.95
N PRO A 135 3.96 -16.23 -1.44
CA PRO A 135 5.02 -16.76 -2.30
C PRO A 135 4.49 -17.73 -3.36
N GLY A 136 5.04 -17.64 -4.57
CA GLY A 136 4.65 -18.48 -5.71
C GLY A 136 3.40 -18.02 -6.48
N GLN A 137 2.73 -16.94 -6.05
CA GLN A 137 1.64 -16.35 -6.82
C GLN A 137 2.16 -15.51 -7.99
N THR A 138 1.39 -15.47 -9.09
CA THR A 138 1.74 -14.76 -10.32
C THR A 138 0.81 -13.57 -10.56
N TYR A 139 1.28 -12.57 -11.31
CA TYR A 139 0.44 -11.45 -11.74
C TYR A 139 -0.48 -11.87 -12.88
N ARG A 140 -1.69 -11.29 -12.89
CA ARG A 140 -2.61 -11.38 -14.02
C ARG A 140 -2.05 -10.63 -15.23
N SER A 141 -2.41 -11.05 -16.44
CA SER A 141 -1.92 -10.48 -17.70
C SER A 141 -2.27 -8.99 -17.89
N ASP A 142 -3.36 -8.53 -17.29
CA ASP A 142 -3.83 -7.14 -17.33
C ASP A 142 -3.41 -6.34 -16.07
N PHE A 143 -2.46 -6.83 -15.27
CA PHE A 143 -2.08 -6.16 -14.03
C PHE A 143 -1.64 -4.71 -14.26
N GLU A 144 -0.93 -4.47 -15.37
CA GLU A 144 -0.47 -3.14 -15.79
C GLU A 144 -1.59 -2.24 -16.34
N THR A 145 -2.77 -2.79 -16.64
CA THR A 145 -3.93 -2.02 -17.07
C THR A 145 -4.38 -1.07 -15.94
N PRO A 146 -4.77 0.19 -16.26
CA PRO A 146 -5.36 1.11 -15.30
C PRO A 146 -6.59 0.55 -14.57
N ALA A 147 -6.73 0.90 -13.29
CA ALA A 147 -7.89 0.52 -12.48
C ALA A 147 -9.22 1.01 -13.06
N SER A 148 -9.23 2.16 -13.74
CA SER A 148 -10.41 2.72 -14.41
C SER A 148 -10.89 1.89 -15.60
N GLU A 149 -10.02 1.06 -16.16
CA GLU A 149 -10.29 0.22 -17.35
C GLU A 149 -10.51 -1.25 -16.99
N LYS A 150 -10.21 -1.65 -15.75
CA LYS A 150 -10.48 -3.00 -15.25
C LYS A 150 -11.96 -3.16 -14.93
N ALA A 151 -12.51 -4.31 -15.26
CA ALA A 151 -13.83 -4.70 -14.78
C ALA A 151 -13.83 -4.72 -13.24
N SER A 152 -14.84 -4.08 -12.64
CA SER A 152 -15.04 -4.08 -11.18
C SER A 152 -15.50 -5.44 -10.67
#